data_AF-A0A7J7MDV6-F1
#
_entry.id   AF-A0A7J7MDV6-F1
#
_cell.length_a   1.000
_cell.length_b   1.000
_cell.length_c   1.000
_cell.angle_alpha   90.00
_cell.angle_beta   90.00
_cell.angle_gamma   90.00
#
_symmetry.space_group_name_H-M   'P 1'
#
loop_
_entity.id
_entity.type
_entity.pdbx_description
1 polymer ?
#
loop_
_entity_poly.entity_id
_entity_poly.type
_entity_poly.pdbx_seq_one_letter_code
_entity_poly.pdbx_strand_id
1 'polypeptide(L)'
;MFKFVVEKQSTRLIAALSRDLLVEFLPFLQELADSLVCLLESDAERDPEVLEQIFTTWFYIMMYLQKYLIEDIVHILKKTA
;
A
#
# COMPACT_ATOMS: atom_id res chain seq x y z
N MET A 1 -23.45 -5.37 -1.51
CA MET A 1 -22.93 -6.41 -2.42
C MET A 1 -22.19 -5.84 -3.63
N PHE A 2 -22.78 -4.95 -4.45
CA PHE A 2 -22.08 -4.36 -5.61
C PHE A 2 -20.90 -3.43 -5.25
N LYS A 3 -21.04 -2.53 -4.26
CA LYS A 3 -19.92 -1.71 -3.74
C LYS A 3 -18.74 -2.57 -3.24
N PHE A 4 -19.10 -3.67 -2.58
CA PHE A 4 -18.18 -4.62 -1.96
C PHE A 4 -17.36 -5.44 -2.96
N VAL A 5 -17.97 -5.86 -4.07
CA VAL A 5 -17.26 -6.52 -5.17
C VAL A 5 -16.32 -5.53 -5.87
N VAL A 6 -16.71 -4.27 -6.02
CA VAL A 6 -15.87 -3.24 -6.66
C VAL A 6 -14.66 -2.90 -5.79
N GLU A 7 -14.85 -2.65 -4.48
CA GLU A 7 -13.73 -2.38 -3.56
C GLU A 7 -12.73 -3.54 -3.53
N LYS A 8 -13.20 -4.80 -3.50
CA LYS A 8 -12.36 -6.00 -3.50
C LYS A 8 -11.50 -6.16 -4.75
N GLN A 9 -11.94 -5.64 -5.91
CA GLN A 9 -11.17 -5.68 -7.15
C GLN A 9 -10.15 -4.55 -7.23
N SER A 10 -10.49 -3.36 -6.71
CA SER A 10 -9.61 -2.20 -6.74
C SER A 10 -8.31 -2.41 -5.98
N THR A 11 -8.35 -3.04 -4.80
CA THR A 11 -7.12 -3.23 -4.03
C THR A 11 -6.19 -4.31 -4.59
N ARG A 12 -6.75 -5.33 -5.24
CA ARG A 12 -5.97 -6.34 -5.99
C ARG A 12 -5.23 -5.73 -7.16
N LEU A 13 -5.83 -4.75 -7.84
CA LEU A 13 -5.19 -4.02 -8.93
C LEU A 13 -4.03 -3.18 -8.43
N ILE A 14 -4.17 -2.49 -7.30
CA ILE A 14 -3.08 -1.69 -6.72
C ILE A 14 -1.91 -2.59 -6.31
N ALA A 15 -2.19 -3.73 -5.66
CA ALA A 15 -1.15 -4.70 -5.31
C ALA A 15 -0.44 -5.26 -6.55
N ALA A 16 -1.18 -5.63 -7.60
CA ALA A 16 -0.59 -6.07 -8.87
C ALA A 16 0.24 -4.97 -9.54
N LEU A 17 -0.26 -3.74 -9.55
CA LEU A 17 0.44 -2.58 -10.11
C LEU A 17 1.75 -2.29 -9.36
N SER A 18 1.75 -2.40 -8.02
CA SER A 18 2.97 -2.22 -7.22
C SER A 18 4.04 -3.26 -7.52
N ARG A 19 3.62 -4.51 -7.76
CA ARG A 19 4.50 -5.60 -8.20
C ARG A 19 5.05 -5.37 -9.60
N ASP A 20 4.25 -4.79 -10.48
CA ASP A 20 4.61 -4.63 -11.89
C ASP A 20 5.49 -3.38 -12.11
N LEU A 21 5.30 -2.31 -11.32
CA LEU A 21 6.07 -1.05 -11.41
C LEU A 21 7.29 -0.99 -10.48
N LEU A 22 7.28 -1.69 -9.34
CA LEU A 22 8.41 -1.79 -8.40
C LEU A 22 8.99 -0.43 -8.00
N VAL A 23 10.21 -0.10 -8.43
CA VAL A 23 10.88 1.18 -8.10
C VAL A 23 10.10 2.39 -8.62
N GLU A 24 9.41 2.25 -9.75
CA GLU A 24 8.58 3.31 -10.34
C GLU A 24 7.30 3.54 -9.55
N PHE A 25 6.93 2.61 -8.65
CA PHE A 25 5.79 2.77 -7.75
C PHE A 25 6.11 3.65 -6.53
N LEU A 26 7.39 3.77 -6.15
CA LEU A 26 7.81 4.45 -4.92
C LEU A 26 7.29 5.89 -4.77
N PRO A 27 7.27 6.74 -5.83
CA PRO A 27 6.74 8.10 -5.71
C PRO A 27 5.26 8.17 -5.29
N PHE A 28 4.49 7.12 -5.56
CA PHE A 28 3.06 7.03 -5.25
C PHE A 28 2.79 6.39 -3.87
N LEU A 29 3.81 5.82 -3.23
CA LEU A 29 3.65 5.06 -1.99
C LEU A 29 3.16 5.95 -0.84
N GLN A 30 3.62 7.20 -0.78
CA GLN A 30 3.21 8.15 0.24
C GLN A 30 1.73 8.55 0.08
N GLU A 31 1.33 8.94 -1.13
CA GLU A 31 -0.07 9.31 -1.41
C GLU A 31 -1.04 8.15 -1.16
N LEU A 32 -0.61 6.92 -1.49
CA LEU A 32 -1.37 5.72 -1.19
C LEU A 32 -1.50 5.52 0.33
N ALA A 33 -0.40 5.65 1.08
CA ALA A 33 -0.42 5.50 2.54
C ALA A 33 -1.37 6.52 3.19
N ASP A 34 -1.28 7.78 2.76
CA ASP A 34 -2.16 8.85 3.25
C ASP A 34 -3.64 8.54 2.96
N SER A 35 -3.93 8.03 1.75
CA SER A 35 -5.29 7.60 1.37
C SER A 35 -5.80 6.43 2.22
N LEU A 36 -4.94 5.46 2.54
CA LEU A 36 -5.31 4.34 3.42
C LEU A 36 -5.54 4.80 4.86
N VAL A 37 -4.74 5.75 5.36
CA VAL A 37 -4.95 6.36 6.69
C VAL A 37 -6.27 7.12 6.73
N CYS A 38 -6.56 7.96 5.73
CA CYS A 38 -7.85 8.64 5.64
C CYS A 38 -9.02 7.66 5.57
N LEU A 39 -8.85 6.52 4.90
CA LEU A 39 -9.86 5.47 4.85
C LEU A 39 -10.08 4.84 6.23
N LEU A 40 -9.01 4.59 7.00
CA LEU A 40 -9.08 4.07 8.36
C LEU A 40 -9.68 5.08 9.37
N GLU A 41 -9.41 6.36 9.18
CA GLU A 41 -9.95 7.45 10.02
C GLU A 41 -11.41 7.79 9.69
N SER A 42 -11.83 7.54 8.44
CA SER A 42 -13.26 7.49 8.12
C SER A 42 -13.91 6.30 8.84
N ASP A 43 -15.23 6.28 9.01
CA ASP A 43 -16.03 5.29 9.79
C ASP A 43 -15.88 3.81 9.34
N ALA A 44 -14.84 3.47 8.56
CA ALA A 44 -14.34 2.14 8.25
C ALA A 44 -13.96 1.30 9.49
N GLU A 45 -13.96 1.88 10.69
CA GLU A 45 -13.95 1.12 11.96
C GLU A 45 -15.13 0.14 12.10
N ARG A 46 -16.18 0.24 11.28
CA ARG A 46 -17.38 -0.61 11.40
C ARG A 46 -17.40 -1.89 10.56
N ASP A 47 -16.49 -2.07 9.59
CA ASP A 47 -16.46 -3.28 8.76
C ASP A 47 -15.11 -4.02 8.86
N PRO A 48 -15.04 -5.16 9.57
CA PRO A 48 -13.80 -5.92 9.73
C PRO A 48 -13.24 -6.46 8.40
N GLU A 49 -14.06 -6.68 7.37
CA GLU A 49 -13.57 -7.13 6.07
C GLU A 49 -12.84 -6.00 5.32
N VAL A 50 -13.31 -4.76 5.47
CA VAL A 50 -12.62 -3.58 4.92
C VAL A 50 -11.26 -3.39 5.57
N LEU A 51 -11.20 -3.56 6.89
CA LEU A 51 -9.95 -3.50 7.65
C LEU A 51 -8.96 -4.58 7.16
N GLU A 52 -9.41 -5.83 7.07
CA GLU A 52 -8.61 -6.94 6.54
C GLU A 52 -8.08 -6.65 5.14
N GLN A 53 -8.94 -6.09 4.29
CA GLN A 53 -8.58 -5.78 2.92
C GLN A 53 -7.52 -4.68 2.83
N ILE A 54 -7.63 -3.61 3.62
CA ILE A 54 -6.64 -2.53 3.69
C ILE A 54 -5.28 -3.09 4.11
N PHE A 55 -5.23 -3.81 5.24
CA PHE A 55 -3.97 -4.34 5.76
C PHE A 55 -3.36 -5.40 4.84
N THR A 56 -4.18 -6.27 4.26
CA THR A 56 -3.71 -7.28 3.30
C THR A 56 -3.09 -6.63 2.07
N THR A 57 -3.73 -5.59 1.55
CA THR A 57 -3.24 -4.87 0.37
C THR A 57 -1.94 -4.16 0.67
N TRP A 58 -1.87 -3.44 1.79
CA TRP A 58 -0.66 -2.78 2.26
C TRP A 58 0.49 -3.78 2.45
N PHE A 59 0.21 -4.93 3.07
CA PHE A 59 1.19 -5.99 3.26
C PHE A 59 1.78 -6.48 1.94
N TYR A 60 0.96 -6.77 0.92
CA TYR A 60 1.46 -7.20 -0.38
C TYR A 60 2.34 -6.14 -1.05
N ILE A 61 1.94 -4.88 -1.01
CA ILE A 61 2.71 -3.76 -1.56
C ILE A 61 4.08 -3.67 -0.87
N MET A 62 4.10 -3.69 0.46
CA MET A 62 5.35 -3.65 1.23
C MET A 62 6.24 -4.87 0.96
N MET A 63 5.65 -6.05 0.82
CA MET A 63 6.37 -7.28 0.46
C MET A 63 7.04 -7.18 -0.92
N TYR A 64 6.37 -6.61 -1.92
CA TYR A 64 6.96 -6.40 -3.25
C TYR A 64 8.04 -5.32 -3.25
N LEU A 65 7.87 -4.26 -2.45
CA LEU A 65 8.76 -3.10 -2.43
C LEU A 65 9.92 -3.22 -1.45
N GLN A 66 9.93 -4.22 -0.56
CA GLN A 66 10.89 -4.37 0.54
C GLN A 66 12.35 -4.17 0.12
N LYS A 67 12.76 -4.77 -1.01
CA LYS A 67 14.14 -4.67 -1.51
C LYS A 67 14.52 -3.20 -1.80
N TYR A 68 13.63 -2.45 -2.43
CA TYR A 68 13.88 -1.07 -2.86
C TYR A 68 13.87 -0.10 -1.69
N LEU A 69 12.98 -0.32 -0.73
CA LEU A 69 12.92 0.49 0.50
C LEU A 69 14.19 0.33 1.34
N ILE A 70 14.72 -0.89 1.45
CA ILE A 70 15.96 -1.16 2.19
C ILE A 70 17.17 -0.54 1.48
N GLU A 71 17.24 -0.65 0.15
CA GLU A 71 18.33 -0.05 -0.64
C GLU A 71 18.37 1.48 -0.47
N ASP A 72 17.21 2.14 -0.48
CA ASP A 72 17.14 3.60 -0.32
C ASP A 72 17.53 4.04 1.10
N ILE A 73 17.06 3.35 2.15
CA ILE A 73 17.47 3.60 3.54
C ILE A 73 18.99 3.46 3.71
N VAL A 74 19.58 2.39 3.16
CA VAL A 74 21.03 2.18 3.23
C VAL A 74 21.78 3.28 2.47
N HIS A 75 21.26 3.73 1.33
CA HIS A 75 21.85 4.80 0.55
C HIS A 75 21.81 6.15 1.28
N ILE A 76 20.68 6.47 1.93
CA ILE A 76 20.53 7.66 2.77
C ILE A 76 21.50 7.61 3.95
N LEU A 77 21.54 6.50 4.68
CA LEU A 77 22.44 6.34 5.84
C LEU A 77 23.91 6.51 5.48
N LYS A 78 24.34 6.01 4.31
CA LYS A 78 25.72 6.19 3.82
C LYS A 78 26.06 7.63 3.45
N LYS A 79 25.07 8.47 3.11
CA LYS A 79 25.29 9.90 2.79
C LYS A 79 25.38 10.77 4.04
N THR A 80 24.80 10.32 5.15
CA THR A 80 24.70 11.09 6.40
C THR A 80 25.72 10.69 7.47
N ALA A 81 26.41 9.56 7.30
CA ALA A 81 27.48 9.08 8.17
C ALA A 81 28.86 9.54 7.67
#